data_AF-A0A914XG32-F1
#
_entry.id   AF-A0A914XG32-F1
#
_cell.length_a   1.000
_cell.length_b   1.000
_cell.length_c   1.000
_cell.angle_alpha   90.00
_cell.angle_beta   90.00
_cell.angle_gamma   90.00
#
_symmetry.space_group_name_H-M   'P 1'
#
loop_
_entity.id
_entity.type
_entity.pdbx_description
1 polymer ?
#
loop_
_entity_poly.entity_id
_entity_poly.type
_entity_poly.pdbx_seq_one_letter_code
_entity_poly.pdbx_strand_id
1 'polypeptide(L)'
;MSVSVFLRGQMVLTMYGQIWALAAMAIERCIATATYRTYEKTNKLLGILLTLAEWILSIFWLYLAIRYTDWSEMKVYATVTSRTTNTIFSNLMIALATVEGLALVSFYGMLSYNKRRKARLGACCLTEKYQIDENIRATRLMIPMVWTHFVCFMPTFIAFPIYTAIYPSLDPRTYPVFLETFNLVPFYSVALPLVLFWRHKVLRRTLLHALDFHRVFPTAPRDDGKTHGQVQHFEILQQMWSMKR
;
A
#
# COMPACT_ATOMS: atom_id res chain seq x y z
N MET A 1 15.80 7.09 -26.50
CA MET A 1 15.24 7.93 -25.41
C MET A 1 13.93 7.35 -24.84
N SER A 2 12.95 7.00 -25.67
CA SER A 2 11.59 6.60 -25.25
C SER A 2 11.50 5.40 -24.29
N VAL A 3 12.28 4.33 -24.50
CA VAL A 3 12.24 3.13 -23.63
C VAL A 3 12.80 3.42 -22.23
N SER A 4 13.86 4.22 -22.12
CA SER A 4 14.46 4.61 -20.83
C SER A 4 13.51 5.47 -20.01
N VAL A 5 12.80 6.41 -20.66
CA VAL A 5 11.77 7.23 -20.01
C VAL A 5 10.64 6.36 -19.48
N PHE A 6 10.16 5.38 -20.28
CA PHE A 6 9.06 4.51 -19.88
C PHE A 6 9.42 3.63 -18.67
N LEU A 7 10.56 2.92 -18.71
CA LEU A 7 10.99 2.03 -17.62
C LEU A 7 11.23 2.80 -16.30
N ARG A 8 11.87 3.97 -16.38
CA ARG A 8 12.12 4.82 -15.20
C ARG A 8 10.85 5.48 -14.70
N GLY A 9 10.00 5.94 -15.62
CA GLY A 9 8.74 6.58 -15.30
C GLY A 9 7.80 5.65 -14.53
N GLN A 10 7.74 4.38 -14.94
CA GLN A 10 6.97 3.37 -14.22
C GLN A 10 7.49 3.17 -12.78
N MET A 11 8.80 3.04 -12.59
CA MET A 11 9.38 2.85 -11.25
C MET A 11 9.13 4.07 -10.36
N VAL A 12 9.33 5.27 -10.88
CA VAL A 12 9.06 6.56 -10.20
C VAL A 12 7.61 6.64 -9.79
N LEU A 13 6.68 6.41 -10.72
CA LEU A 13 5.24 6.47 -10.46
C LEU A 13 4.81 5.50 -9.36
N THR A 14 5.28 4.25 -9.44
CA THR A 14 4.92 3.21 -8.47
C THR A 14 5.54 3.45 -7.09
N MET A 15 6.81 3.86 -7.04
CA MET A 15 7.50 4.15 -5.77
C MET A 15 6.81 5.30 -5.02
N TYR A 16 6.54 6.41 -5.70
CA TYR A 16 5.86 7.56 -5.06
C TYR A 16 4.39 7.26 -4.77
N GLY A 17 3.71 6.56 -5.67
CA GLY A 17 2.32 6.15 -5.47
C GLY A 17 2.13 5.30 -4.23
N GLN A 18 3.06 4.39 -3.93
CA GLN A 18 2.99 3.56 -2.72
C GLN A 18 3.09 4.39 -1.42
N ILE A 19 3.90 5.44 -1.40
CA ILE A 19 4.02 6.34 -0.23
C ILE A 19 2.76 7.17 -0.05
N TRP A 20 2.23 7.73 -1.15
CA TRP A 20 0.98 8.49 -1.11
C TRP A 20 -0.20 7.61 -0.71
N ALA A 21 -0.24 6.36 -1.17
CA ALA A 21 -1.22 5.38 -0.74
C ALA A 21 -1.10 5.05 0.76
N LEU A 22 0.12 4.92 1.28
CA LEU A 22 0.34 4.75 2.71
C LEU A 22 -0.17 5.94 3.51
N ALA A 23 0.08 7.17 3.03
CA ALA A 23 -0.42 8.39 3.66
C ALA A 23 -1.96 8.47 3.60
N ALA A 24 -2.57 8.16 2.45
CA ALA A 24 -4.01 8.12 2.26
C ALA A 24 -4.67 7.10 3.21
N MET A 25 -4.10 5.89 3.32
CA MET A 25 -4.53 4.88 4.29
C MET A 25 -4.43 5.40 5.73
N ALA A 26 -3.32 6.05 6.11
CA ALA A 26 -3.16 6.62 7.44
C ALA A 26 -4.22 7.70 7.73
N ILE A 27 -4.48 8.60 6.78
CA ILE A 27 -5.50 9.65 6.90
C ILE A 27 -6.89 9.03 7.06
N GLU A 28 -7.24 8.06 6.22
CA GLU A 28 -8.53 7.37 6.29
C GLU A 28 -8.73 6.69 7.65
N ARG A 29 -7.70 6.03 8.18
CA ARG A 29 -7.73 5.41 9.52
C ARG A 29 -7.83 6.45 10.64
N CYS A 30 -7.20 7.62 10.49
CA CYS A 30 -7.32 8.72 11.44
C CYS A 30 -8.76 9.24 11.49
N ILE A 31 -9.37 9.43 10.32
CA ILE A 31 -10.76 9.86 10.20
C ILE A 31 -11.68 8.78 10.79
N ALA A 32 -11.55 7.52 10.41
CA ALA A 32 -12.34 6.42 10.95
C ALA A 32 -12.24 6.29 12.48
N THR A 33 -11.07 6.59 13.04
CA THR A 33 -10.85 6.62 14.49
C THR A 33 -11.48 7.84 15.17
N ALA A 34 -11.44 9.01 14.52
CA ALA A 34 -12.03 10.24 15.03
C ALA A 34 -13.56 10.21 14.96
N THR A 35 -14.12 9.75 13.84
CA THR A 35 -15.55 9.75 13.53
C THR A 35 -16.21 8.38 13.68
N TYR A 36 -15.69 7.50 14.56
CA TYR A 36 -16.16 6.11 14.69
C TYR A 36 -17.69 5.98 14.79
N ARG A 37 -18.38 6.90 15.50
CA ARG A 37 -19.85 6.90 15.65
C ARG A 37 -20.63 7.14 14.37
N THR A 38 -20.07 7.90 13.44
CA THR A 38 -20.73 8.31 12.18
C THR A 38 -20.06 7.72 10.94
N TYR A 39 -18.98 6.96 11.12
CA TYR A 39 -18.18 6.42 10.02
C TYR A 39 -18.99 5.46 9.13
N GLU A 40 -19.84 4.60 9.69
CA GLU A 40 -20.72 3.72 8.89
C GLU A 40 -21.73 4.49 8.03
N LYS A 41 -22.11 5.70 8.44
CA LYS A 41 -22.99 6.59 7.66
C LYS A 41 -22.20 7.44 6.67
N THR A 42 -20.87 7.42 6.73
CA THR A 42 -20.02 8.20 5.86
C THR A 42 -19.94 7.52 4.49
N ASN A 43 -20.30 8.25 3.44
CA ASN A 43 -20.29 7.73 2.09
C ASN A 43 -18.87 7.31 1.66
N LYS A 44 -18.82 6.28 0.81
CA LYS A 44 -17.59 5.75 0.16
C LYS A 44 -16.78 6.81 -0.61
N LEU A 45 -17.34 8.01 -0.78
CA LEU A 45 -16.74 9.15 -1.45
C LEU A 45 -15.37 9.53 -0.88
N LEU A 46 -15.17 9.46 0.45
CA LEU A 46 -13.88 9.81 1.05
C LEU A 46 -12.74 8.94 0.51
N GLY A 47 -12.94 7.63 0.44
CA GLY A 47 -11.95 6.70 -0.11
C GLY A 47 -11.67 7.00 -1.59
N ILE A 48 -12.70 7.25 -2.38
CA ILE A 48 -12.57 7.59 -3.80
C ILE A 48 -11.76 8.88 -3.98
N LEU A 49 -12.05 9.92 -3.19
CA LEU A 49 -11.33 11.20 -3.27
C LEU A 49 -9.85 11.04 -2.87
N LEU A 50 -9.55 10.28 -1.82
CA LEU A 50 -8.18 9.99 -1.40
C LEU A 50 -7.42 9.21 -2.47
N THR A 51 -8.05 8.21 -3.08
CA THR A 51 -7.46 7.46 -4.21
C THR A 51 -7.23 8.34 -5.42
N LEU A 52 -8.16 9.23 -5.80
CA LEU A 52 -7.90 10.15 -6.91
C LEU A 52 -6.75 11.11 -6.61
N ALA A 53 -6.66 11.60 -5.37
CA ALA A 53 -5.60 12.51 -4.93
C ALA A 53 -4.21 11.87 -4.98
N GLU A 54 -4.04 10.61 -4.53
CA GLU A 54 -2.74 9.91 -4.60
C GLU A 54 -2.27 9.73 -6.05
N TRP A 55 -3.17 9.42 -6.99
CA TRP A 55 -2.83 9.27 -8.41
C TRP A 55 -2.40 10.60 -9.03
N ILE A 56 -3.14 11.68 -8.76
CA ILE A 56 -2.82 13.02 -9.25
C ILE A 56 -1.43 13.46 -8.73
N LEU A 57 -1.17 13.30 -7.43
CA LEU A 57 0.12 13.65 -6.83
C LEU A 57 1.28 12.83 -7.44
N SER A 58 1.06 11.54 -7.68
CA SER A 58 2.07 10.65 -8.26
C SER A 58 2.39 11.00 -9.72
N ILE A 59 1.37 11.29 -10.52
CA ILE A 59 1.52 11.72 -11.93
C ILE A 59 2.18 13.10 -12.01
N PHE A 60 1.75 14.04 -11.17
CA PHE A 60 2.36 15.36 -11.08
C PHE A 60 3.86 15.26 -10.78
N TRP A 61 4.23 14.35 -9.89
CA TRP A 61 5.63 14.16 -9.53
C TRP A 61 6.46 13.49 -10.63
N LEU A 62 5.88 12.50 -11.33
CA LEU A 62 6.48 11.94 -12.53
C LEU A 62 6.73 13.02 -13.60
N TYR A 63 5.77 13.92 -13.82
CA TYR A 63 5.91 15.02 -14.78
C TYR A 63 7.10 15.92 -14.41
N LEU A 64 7.22 16.34 -13.15
CA LEU A 64 8.35 17.16 -12.70
C LEU A 64 9.68 16.41 -12.82
N ALA A 65 9.72 15.13 -12.45
CA ALA A 65 10.92 14.31 -12.59
C ALA A 65 11.39 14.24 -14.06
N ILE A 66 10.49 14.07 -15.02
CA ILE A 66 10.83 14.03 -16.45
C ILE A 66 11.29 15.41 -16.95
N ARG A 67 10.59 16.48 -16.54
CA ARG A 67 10.82 17.85 -17.05
C ARG A 67 12.15 18.45 -16.63
N TYR A 68 12.59 18.16 -15.41
CA TYR A 68 13.82 18.71 -14.83
C TYR A 68 15.04 17.79 -14.98
N THR A 69 14.84 16.62 -15.57
CA THR A 69 15.94 15.70 -15.81
C THR A 69 16.67 16.03 -17.10
N ASP A 70 17.99 16.21 -16.99
CA ASP A 70 18.85 16.14 -18.15
C ASP A 70 19.00 14.68 -18.61
N TRP A 71 18.54 14.42 -19.84
CA TRP A 71 18.57 13.10 -20.49
C TRP A 71 19.87 12.87 -21.26
N SER A 72 20.75 13.87 -21.36
CA SER A 72 22.07 13.76 -21.98
C SER A 72 23.09 13.07 -21.08
N GLU A 73 22.87 13.05 -19.76
CA GLU A 73 23.73 12.38 -18.79
C GLU A 73 23.50 10.86 -18.80
N MET A 74 24.58 10.07 -18.84
CA MET A 74 24.48 8.62 -18.66
C MET A 74 24.08 8.32 -17.21
N LYS A 75 22.83 7.89 -17.03
CA LYS A 75 22.31 7.48 -15.71
C LYS A 75 22.35 5.96 -15.59
N VAL A 76 23.26 5.45 -14.76
CA VAL A 76 23.40 4.01 -14.53
C VAL A 76 22.22 3.43 -13.73
N TYR A 77 21.51 4.27 -12.97
CA TYR A 77 20.46 3.84 -12.04
C TYR A 77 19.08 4.36 -12.42
N ALA A 78 18.00 3.73 -11.94
CA ALA A 78 16.61 4.10 -12.22
C ALA A 78 16.14 5.39 -11.50
N THR A 79 17.05 6.11 -10.83
CA THR A 79 16.77 7.47 -10.35
C THR A 79 16.82 8.48 -11.47
N VAL A 80 16.00 9.52 -11.32
CA VAL A 80 15.91 10.63 -12.27
C VAL A 80 16.79 11.82 -11.85
N THR A 81 17.70 11.62 -10.90
CA THR A 81 18.56 12.68 -10.33
C THR A 81 19.57 13.16 -11.37
N SER A 82 19.74 14.48 -11.52
CA SER A 82 20.84 15.10 -12.27
C SER A 82 21.69 15.94 -11.30
N ARG A 83 22.91 16.29 -11.69
CA ARG A 83 23.82 17.11 -10.86
C ARG A 83 23.18 18.44 -10.47
N THR A 84 22.38 19.04 -11.34
CA THR A 84 21.68 20.32 -11.10
C THR A 84 20.46 20.19 -10.19
N THR A 85 19.81 19.03 -10.16
CA THR A 85 18.55 18.81 -9.43
C THR A 85 18.71 18.02 -8.13
N ASN A 86 19.94 17.62 -7.81
CA ASN A 86 20.28 16.80 -6.66
C ASN A 86 19.64 17.31 -5.35
N THR A 87 19.79 18.59 -5.04
CA THR A 87 19.25 19.19 -3.81
C THR A 87 17.73 19.07 -3.70
N ILE A 88 17.01 19.27 -4.82
CA ILE A 88 15.54 19.14 -4.86
C ILE A 88 15.14 17.68 -4.60
N PHE A 89 15.81 16.74 -5.25
CA PHE A 89 15.59 15.31 -5.01
C PHE A 89 15.92 14.90 -3.57
N SER A 90 16.95 15.50 -2.95
CA SER A 90 17.37 15.18 -1.58
C SER A 90 16.32 15.63 -0.58
N ASN A 91 15.86 16.88 -0.70
CA ASN A 91 14.78 17.43 0.12
C ASN A 91 13.49 16.61 -0.03
N LEU A 92 13.18 16.16 -1.25
CA LEU A 92 12.04 15.29 -1.47
C LEU A 92 12.20 13.95 -0.74
N MET A 93 13.32 13.26 -0.88
CA MET A 93 13.51 11.95 -0.22
C MET A 93 13.38 12.07 1.30
N ILE A 94 13.89 13.17 1.88
CA ILE A 94 13.69 13.50 3.30
C ILE A 94 12.20 13.71 3.61
N ALA A 95 11.46 14.45 2.77
CA ALA A 95 10.03 14.66 2.96
C ALA A 95 9.24 13.34 2.91
N LEU A 96 9.57 12.45 1.98
CA LEU A 96 8.93 11.14 1.85
C LEU A 96 9.27 10.21 3.03
N ALA A 97 10.52 10.18 3.48
CA ALA A 97 10.90 9.49 4.70
C ALA A 97 10.13 10.04 5.91
N THR A 98 9.94 11.36 5.98
CA THR A 98 9.15 12.00 7.05
C THR A 98 7.69 11.56 7.00
N VAL A 99 7.06 11.56 5.82
CA VAL A 99 5.67 11.09 5.64
C VAL A 99 5.52 9.63 6.08
N GLU A 100 6.45 8.77 5.69
CA GLU A 100 6.41 7.36 6.05
C GLU A 100 6.63 7.12 7.56
N GLY A 101 7.56 7.86 8.18
CA GLY A 101 7.74 7.86 9.63
C GLY A 101 6.50 8.34 10.38
N LEU A 102 5.88 9.44 9.92
CA LEU A 102 4.63 9.96 10.48
C LEU A 102 3.48 8.96 10.33
N ALA A 103 3.38 8.28 9.18
CA ALA A 103 2.40 7.23 8.96
C ALA A 103 2.59 6.11 10.00
N LEU A 104 3.79 5.57 10.17
CA LEU A 104 4.07 4.52 11.15
C LEU A 104 3.67 4.95 12.58
N VAL A 105 4.05 6.16 13.00
CA VAL A 105 3.67 6.72 14.30
C VAL A 105 2.15 6.84 14.43
N SER A 106 1.47 7.31 13.37
CA SER A 106 0.02 7.44 13.36
C SER A 106 -0.69 6.09 13.59
N PHE A 107 -0.22 5.00 12.97
CA PHE A 107 -0.81 3.66 13.13
C PHE A 107 -0.71 3.18 14.58
N TYR A 108 0.42 3.38 15.25
CA TYR A 108 0.58 3.06 16.67
C TYR A 108 -0.21 3.99 17.59
N GLY A 109 -0.27 5.28 17.27
CA GLY A 109 -1.08 6.27 17.96
C GLY A 109 -2.56 5.90 17.93
N MET A 110 -3.09 5.60 16.75
CA MET A 110 -4.47 5.15 16.55
C MET A 110 -4.77 3.85 17.29
N LEU A 111 -3.88 2.86 17.23
CA LEU A 111 -4.06 1.60 17.96
C LEU A 111 -4.16 1.84 19.47
N SER A 112 -3.24 2.64 20.02
CA SER A 112 -3.19 2.96 21.45
C SER A 112 -4.42 3.75 21.89
N TYR A 113 -4.81 4.74 21.08
CA TYR A 113 -5.97 5.59 21.34
C TYR A 113 -7.28 4.79 21.29
N ASN A 114 -7.47 3.92 20.30
CA ASN A 114 -8.65 3.06 20.22
C ASN A 114 -8.73 2.06 21.39
N LYS A 115 -7.61 1.44 21.79
CA LYS A 115 -7.56 0.56 22.97
C LYS A 115 -7.94 1.30 24.27
N ARG A 116 -7.37 2.49 24.49
CA ARG A 116 -7.68 3.33 25.66
C ARG A 116 -9.15 3.74 25.67
N ARG A 117 -9.71 4.09 24.50
CA ARG A 117 -11.12 4.46 24.39
C ARG A 117 -12.04 3.28 24.67
N LYS A 118 -11.74 2.09 24.12
CA LYS A 118 -12.48 0.86 24.41
C LYS A 118 -12.56 0.58 25.92
N ALA A 119 -11.44 0.74 26.63
CA ALA A 119 -11.39 0.51 28.08
C ALA A 119 -12.27 1.49 28.88
N ARG A 120 -12.54 2.69 28.34
CA ARG A 120 -13.38 3.72 28.98
C ARG A 120 -14.87 3.57 28.69
N LEU A 121 -15.26 2.70 27.75
CA LEU A 121 -16.67 2.53 27.35
C LEU A 121 -17.41 1.58 28.30
N GLY A 122 -18.52 2.07 28.87
CA GLY A 122 -19.43 1.31 29.71
C GLY A 122 -20.17 0.19 28.97
N ALA A 123 -20.91 -0.64 29.71
CA ALA A 123 -21.62 -1.81 29.14
C ALA A 123 -22.70 -1.44 28.10
N CYS A 124 -23.31 -0.26 28.22
CA CYS A 124 -24.44 0.15 27.38
C CYS A 124 -24.07 0.56 25.94
N CYS A 125 -22.78 0.74 25.64
CA CYS A 125 -22.30 1.23 24.34
C CYS A 125 -21.80 0.07 23.44
N LEU A 126 -22.68 -0.90 23.16
CA LEU A 126 -22.35 -2.11 22.39
C LEU A 126 -21.94 -1.79 20.95
N THR A 127 -22.68 -0.90 20.26
CA THR A 127 -22.39 -0.50 18.89
C THR A 127 -21.05 0.23 18.78
N GLU A 128 -20.78 1.18 19.68
CA GLU A 128 -19.51 1.90 19.73
C GLU A 128 -18.33 0.97 20.01
N LYS A 129 -18.52 0.00 20.92
CA LYS A 129 -17.50 -1.01 21.22
C LYS A 129 -17.18 -1.86 20.01
N TYR A 130 -18.22 -2.26 19.25
CA TYR A 130 -18.05 -3.02 18.02
C TYR A 130 -17.25 -2.24 16.98
N GLN A 131 -17.63 -0.99 16.70
CA GLN A 131 -16.93 -0.13 15.73
C GLN A 131 -15.46 0.11 16.11
N ILE A 132 -15.19 0.32 17.41
CA ILE A 132 -13.80 0.47 17.90
C ILE A 132 -13.03 -0.83 17.78
N ASP A 133 -13.66 -1.99 18.04
CA ASP A 133 -13.00 -3.29 17.88
C ASP A 133 -12.69 -3.61 16.43
N GLU A 134 -13.56 -3.24 15.51
CA GLU A 134 -13.32 -3.32 14.08
C GLU A 134 -12.13 -2.45 13.69
N ASN A 135 -12.09 -1.19 14.13
CA ASN A 135 -10.94 -0.31 13.90
C ASN A 135 -9.63 -0.87 14.48
N ILE A 136 -9.63 -1.38 15.71
CA ILE A 136 -8.44 -2.01 16.32
C ILE A 136 -7.98 -3.21 15.50
N ARG A 137 -8.91 -4.05 15.04
CA ARG A 137 -8.61 -5.21 14.23
C ARG A 137 -8.01 -4.78 12.89
N ALA A 138 -8.65 -3.86 12.18
CA ALA A 138 -8.17 -3.31 10.91
C ALA A 138 -6.76 -2.72 11.04
N THR A 139 -6.53 -1.80 11.99
CA THR A 139 -5.22 -1.19 12.24
C THR A 139 -4.16 -2.25 12.57
N ARG A 140 -4.49 -3.27 13.36
CA ARG A 140 -3.55 -4.36 13.70
C ARG A 140 -3.14 -5.18 12.48
N LEU A 141 -4.04 -5.36 11.51
CA LEU A 141 -3.74 -6.04 10.25
C LEU A 141 -2.86 -5.17 9.34
N MET A 142 -3.01 -3.85 9.40
CA MET A 142 -2.22 -2.91 8.59
C MET A 142 -0.80 -2.71 9.11
N ILE A 143 -0.58 -2.71 10.44
CA ILE A 143 0.75 -2.53 11.06
C ILE A 143 1.88 -3.38 10.43
N PRO A 144 1.76 -4.70 10.21
CA PRO A 144 2.82 -5.48 9.58
C PRO A 144 3.09 -5.06 8.13
N MET A 145 2.07 -4.61 7.39
CA MET A 145 2.26 -4.07 6.03
C MET A 145 3.06 -2.78 6.08
N VAL A 146 2.70 -1.85 6.97
CA VAL A 146 3.40 -0.57 7.15
C VAL A 146 4.85 -0.79 7.59
N TRP A 147 5.11 -1.73 8.49
CA TRP A 147 6.48 -2.09 8.87
C TRP A 147 7.30 -2.65 7.71
N THR A 148 6.69 -3.50 6.88
CA THR A 148 7.38 -4.06 5.72
C THR A 148 7.73 -2.97 4.72
N HIS A 149 6.80 -2.04 4.49
CA HIS A 149 7.06 -0.85 3.67
C HIS A 149 8.20 -0.01 4.29
N PHE A 150 8.12 0.33 5.58
CA PHE A 150 9.13 1.09 6.30
C PHE A 150 10.53 0.49 6.18
N VAL A 151 10.69 -0.81 6.44
CA VAL A 151 11.99 -1.49 6.38
C VAL A 151 12.56 -1.54 4.95
N CYS A 152 11.71 -1.69 3.94
CA CYS A 152 12.16 -1.78 2.55
C CYS A 152 12.44 -0.40 1.90
N PHE A 153 11.74 0.66 2.31
CA PHE A 153 11.83 1.97 1.65
C PHE A 153 12.76 2.95 2.39
N MET A 154 12.78 2.92 3.72
CA MET A 154 13.60 3.85 4.51
C MET A 154 15.09 3.86 4.18
N PRO A 155 15.76 2.70 4.01
CA PRO A 155 17.18 2.70 3.68
C PRO A 155 17.47 3.46 2.39
N THR A 156 16.60 3.33 1.39
CA THR A 156 16.72 4.02 0.10
C THR A 156 16.47 5.53 0.24
N PHE A 157 15.45 5.94 1.01
CA PHE A 157 15.15 7.36 1.22
C PHE A 157 16.20 8.09 2.05
N ILE A 158 16.88 7.41 2.96
CA ILE A 158 17.89 8.00 3.83
C ILE A 158 19.28 7.94 3.19
N ALA A 159 19.60 6.88 2.44
CA ALA A 159 20.91 6.71 1.80
C ALA A 159 21.25 7.86 0.83
N PHE A 160 20.27 8.31 0.05
CA PHE A 160 20.50 9.39 -0.92
C PHE A 160 20.86 10.72 -0.23
N PRO A 161 20.05 11.28 0.69
CA PRO A 161 20.43 12.47 1.44
C PRO A 161 21.77 12.35 2.16
N ILE A 162 22.04 11.23 2.84
CA ILE A 162 23.32 10.99 3.52
C ILE A 162 24.49 11.08 2.54
N TYR A 163 24.40 10.40 1.39
CA TYR A 163 25.46 10.44 0.39
C TYR A 163 25.69 11.87 -0.11
N THR A 164 24.61 12.59 -0.41
CA THR A 164 24.70 13.97 -0.94
C THR A 164 25.25 14.97 0.08
N ALA A 165 25.04 14.72 1.37
CA ALA A 165 25.59 15.53 2.45
C ALA A 165 27.10 15.30 2.65
N ILE A 166 27.58 14.06 2.46
CA ILE A 166 29.00 13.69 2.64
C ILE A 166 29.82 13.96 1.37
N TYR A 167 29.25 13.67 0.19
CA TYR A 167 29.92 13.75 -1.11
C TYR A 167 29.13 14.62 -2.11
N PRO A 168 29.24 15.95 -2.04
CA PRO A 168 28.47 16.86 -2.89
C PRO A 168 28.78 16.72 -4.39
N SER A 169 29.98 16.23 -4.74
CA SER A 169 30.46 16.14 -6.12
C SER A 169 29.79 15.04 -6.96
N LEU A 170 28.94 14.19 -6.36
CA LEU A 170 28.23 13.08 -7.03
C LEU A 170 29.14 12.32 -8.00
N ASP A 171 30.19 11.67 -7.48
CA ASP A 171 31.08 10.84 -8.30
C ASP A 171 30.25 9.80 -9.10
N PRO A 172 30.30 9.80 -10.44
CA PRO A 172 29.44 8.96 -11.28
C PRO A 172 29.60 7.44 -11.07
N ARG A 173 30.71 6.99 -10.49
CA ARG A 173 30.98 5.57 -10.23
C ARG A 173 30.55 5.13 -8.83
N THR A 174 30.90 5.92 -7.82
CA THR A 174 30.65 5.56 -6.42
C THR A 174 29.18 5.77 -6.03
N TYR A 175 28.55 6.80 -6.57
CA TYR A 175 27.17 7.16 -6.23
C TYR A 175 26.14 6.05 -6.56
N PRO A 176 26.11 5.46 -7.76
CA PRO A 176 25.13 4.42 -8.08
C PRO A 176 25.33 3.15 -7.26
N VAL A 177 26.59 2.75 -7.03
CA VAL A 177 26.92 1.56 -6.22
C VAL A 177 26.44 1.73 -4.79
N PHE A 178 26.66 2.92 -4.22
CA PHE A 178 26.20 3.23 -2.87
C PHE A 178 24.67 3.14 -2.76
N LEU A 179 23.93 3.77 -3.67
CA LEU A 179 22.47 3.72 -3.64
C LEU A 179 21.91 2.31 -3.83
N GLU A 180 22.48 1.54 -4.76
CA GLU A 180 22.00 0.18 -5.03
C GLU A 180 22.24 -0.74 -3.82
N THR A 181 23.32 -0.52 -3.07
CA THR A 181 23.61 -1.27 -1.85
C THR A 181 22.52 -1.09 -0.78
N PHE A 182 21.88 0.09 -0.73
CA PHE A 182 20.79 0.41 0.19
C PHE A 182 19.39 0.35 -0.47
N ASN A 183 19.31 -0.15 -1.69
CA ASN A 183 18.06 -0.27 -2.42
C ASN A 183 17.32 -1.56 -2.04
N LEU A 184 16.45 -1.47 -1.02
CA LEU A 184 15.64 -2.61 -0.60
C LEU A 184 14.23 -2.64 -1.21
N VAL A 185 13.89 -1.63 -2.01
CA VAL A 185 12.58 -1.48 -2.65
C VAL A 185 12.19 -2.68 -3.53
N PRO A 186 13.07 -3.27 -4.36
CA PRO A 186 12.70 -4.44 -5.17
C PRO A 186 12.21 -5.63 -4.33
N PHE A 187 12.79 -5.82 -3.14
CA PHE A 187 12.44 -6.91 -2.23
C PHE A 187 11.07 -6.73 -1.59
N TYR A 188 10.53 -5.50 -1.53
CA TYR A 188 9.20 -5.22 -0.98
C TYR A 188 8.10 -6.04 -1.66
N SER A 189 8.19 -6.20 -2.99
CA SER A 189 7.23 -6.93 -3.81
C SER A 189 7.05 -8.39 -3.36
N VAL A 190 8.11 -9.00 -2.81
CA VAL A 190 8.12 -10.37 -2.30
C VAL A 190 7.90 -10.40 -0.79
N ALA A 191 8.47 -9.44 -0.05
CA ALA A 191 8.37 -9.37 1.40
C ALA A 191 6.92 -9.18 1.88
N LEU A 192 6.16 -8.27 1.25
CA LEU A 192 4.78 -7.98 1.65
C LEU A 192 3.86 -9.22 1.60
N PRO A 193 3.72 -9.95 0.48
CA PRO A 193 2.86 -11.13 0.43
C PRO A 193 3.34 -12.23 1.38
N LEU A 194 4.64 -12.41 1.59
CA LEU A 194 5.17 -13.36 2.57
C LEU A 194 4.75 -13.00 3.99
N VAL A 195 4.93 -11.74 4.40
CA VAL A 195 4.52 -11.26 5.72
C VAL A 195 3.01 -11.42 5.91
N LEU A 196 2.22 -11.09 4.89
CA LEU A 196 0.76 -11.26 4.92
C LEU A 196 0.35 -12.73 5.05
N PHE A 197 0.98 -13.63 4.30
CA PHE A 197 0.73 -15.07 4.38
C PHE A 197 1.02 -15.63 5.79
N TRP A 198 2.08 -15.15 6.43
CA TRP A 198 2.49 -15.61 7.76
C TRP A 198 1.58 -15.05 8.87
N ARG A 199 1.14 -13.80 8.73
CA ARG A 199 0.35 -13.10 9.76
C ARG A 199 -1.15 -13.37 9.66
N HIS A 200 -1.70 -13.52 8.45
CA HIS A 200 -3.14 -13.68 8.25
C HIS A 200 -3.54 -15.15 8.14
N LYS A 201 -3.93 -15.76 9.26
CA LYS A 201 -4.42 -17.15 9.31
C LYS A 201 -5.60 -17.41 8.37
N VAL A 202 -6.52 -16.44 8.23
CA VAL A 202 -7.69 -16.57 7.33
C VAL A 202 -7.24 -16.55 5.87
N LEU A 203 -6.46 -15.55 5.46
CA LEU A 203 -5.90 -15.46 4.12
C LEU A 203 -5.10 -16.71 3.77
N ARG A 204 -4.27 -17.20 4.69
CA ARG A 204 -3.50 -18.43 4.55
C ARG A 204 -4.40 -19.64 4.31
N ARG A 205 -5.49 -19.80 5.09
CA ARG A 205 -6.45 -20.89 4.90
C ARG A 205 -7.14 -20.78 3.54
N THR A 206 -7.61 -19.60 3.15
CA THR A 206 -8.26 -19.40 1.85
C THR A 206 -7.31 -19.71 0.69
N LEU A 207 -6.05 -19.26 0.76
CA LEU A 207 -5.05 -19.55 -0.26
C LEU A 207 -4.70 -21.04 -0.31
N LEU A 208 -4.51 -21.69 0.83
CA LEU A 208 -4.25 -23.14 0.88
C LEU A 208 -5.43 -23.94 0.33
N HIS A 209 -6.67 -23.57 0.67
CA HIS A 209 -7.87 -24.18 0.09
C HIS A 209 -7.95 -23.96 -1.42
N ALA A 210 -7.63 -22.76 -1.92
CA ALA A 210 -7.61 -22.50 -3.37
C ALA A 210 -6.52 -23.32 -4.09
N LEU A 211 -5.35 -23.49 -3.47
CA LEU A 211 -4.27 -24.31 -4.00
C LEU A 211 -4.62 -25.81 -3.99
N ASP A 212 -5.27 -26.29 -2.93
CA ASP A 212 -5.76 -27.66 -2.85
C ASP A 212 -6.90 -27.89 -3.86
N PHE A 213 -7.81 -26.93 -4.04
CA PHE A 213 -8.88 -27.00 -5.04
C PHE A 213 -8.31 -27.08 -6.46
N HIS A 214 -7.22 -26.35 -6.74
CA HIS A 214 -6.54 -26.40 -8.04
C HIS A 214 -5.74 -27.70 -8.25
N ARG A 215 -5.26 -28.34 -7.18
CA ARG A 215 -4.65 -29.67 -7.23
C ARG A 215 -5.67 -30.78 -7.45
N VAL A 216 -6.89 -30.64 -6.91
CA VAL A 216 -7.97 -31.63 -7.06
C VAL A 216 -8.70 -31.49 -8.40
N PHE A 217 -8.79 -30.28 -8.95
CA PHE A 217 -9.34 -30.02 -10.27
C PHE A 217 -8.31 -29.25 -11.13
N PRO A 218 -7.33 -29.94 -11.74
CA PRO A 218 -6.59 -29.35 -12.84
C PRO A 218 -7.62 -28.96 -13.90
N THR A 219 -7.60 -27.71 -14.34
CA THR A 219 -8.55 -27.17 -15.33
C THR A 219 -8.66 -28.12 -16.51
N ALA A 220 -9.74 -28.89 -16.57
CA ALA A 220 -10.14 -29.62 -17.75
C ALA A 220 -10.38 -28.61 -18.89
N PRO A 221 -10.15 -28.97 -20.16
CA PRO A 221 -10.42 -28.07 -21.26
C PRO A 221 -11.88 -27.62 -21.19
N ARG A 222 -12.11 -26.32 -21.40
CA ARG A 222 -13.46 -25.75 -21.54
C ARG A 222 -14.19 -26.55 -22.62
N ASP A 223 -15.18 -27.33 -22.20
CA ASP A 223 -16.16 -27.92 -23.09
C ASP A 223 -17.49 -27.20 -22.86
N ASP A 224 -18.06 -26.74 -23.96
CA ASP A 224 -19.09 -25.72 -24.03
C ASP A 224 -20.48 -26.37 -23.81
N GLY A 225 -20.63 -27.09 -22.70
CA GLY A 225 -21.76 -27.96 -22.44
C GLY A 225 -22.62 -27.48 -21.28
N LYS A 226 -23.65 -26.67 -21.59
CA LYS A 226 -24.75 -26.29 -20.69
C LYS A 226 -25.19 -27.48 -19.82
N THR A 227 -24.94 -27.46 -18.51
CA THR A 227 -25.30 -28.57 -17.63
C THR A 227 -26.30 -28.14 -16.55
N HIS A 228 -27.51 -28.67 -16.73
CA HIS A 228 -28.72 -28.80 -15.91
C HIS A 228 -28.68 -28.63 -14.37
N GLY A 229 -27.52 -28.59 -13.70
CA GLY A 229 -27.45 -28.56 -12.22
C GLY A 229 -27.74 -27.19 -11.59
N GLN A 230 -27.46 -26.08 -12.28
CA GLN A 230 -27.73 -24.74 -11.73
C GLN A 230 -29.23 -24.38 -11.72
N VAL A 231 -30.03 -24.99 -12.60
CA VAL A 231 -31.48 -24.73 -12.68
C VAL A 231 -32.20 -25.35 -11.48
N GLN A 232 -31.85 -26.59 -11.10
CA GLN A 232 -32.47 -27.27 -9.95
C GLN A 232 -32.20 -26.57 -8.61
N HIS A 233 -31.01 -26.01 -8.41
CA HIS A 233 -30.71 -25.29 -7.17
C HIS A 233 -31.51 -23.99 -7.05
N PHE A 234 -31.81 -23.31 -8.17
CA PHE A 234 -32.64 -22.11 -8.16
C PHE A 234 -34.12 -22.41 -7.94
N GLU A 235 -34.63 -23.52 -8.49
CA GLU A 235 -36.03 -23.94 -8.29
C GLU A 235 -36.33 -24.34 -6.84
N ILE A 236 -35.39 -25.02 -6.18
CA ILE A 236 -35.52 -25.41 -4.76
C ILE A 236 -35.57 -24.17 -3.85
N LEU A 237 -34.80 -23.12 -4.17
CA LEU A 237 -34.82 -21.86 -3.43
C LEU A 237 -36.13 -21.08 -3.63
N GLN A 238 -36.71 -21.14 -4.83
CA GLN A 238 -38.01 -20.52 -5.13
C GLN A 238 -39.16 -21.21 -4.38
N GLN A 239 -39.17 -22.55 -4.31
CA GLN A 239 -40.18 -23.29 -3.54
C GLN A 239 -40.12 -23.02 -2.04
N MET A 240 -38.93 -22.85 -1.47
CA MET A 240 -38.78 -22.49 -0.05
C MET A 240 -39.31 -21.10 0.27
N TRP A 241 -39.27 -20.17 -0.69
CA TRP A 241 -39.77 -18.80 -0.51
C TRP A 241 -41.30 -18.72 -0.61
N SER A 242 -41.95 -19.57 -1.40
CA SER A 242 -43.42 -19.57 -1.55
C SER A 242 -44.16 -20.22 -0.38
N MET A 243 -43.51 -21.08 0.41
CA MET A 243 -44.12 -21.74 1.58
C MET A 243 -44.18 -20.86 2.85
N LYS A 244 -43.65 -19.63 2.80
CA LYS A 244 -43.62 -18.69 3.95
C LYS A 244 -44.69 -17.60 3.90
N ARG A 245 -45.76 -17.78 3.13
CA ARG A 245 -46.96 -16.93 3.16
C ARG A 245 -48.19 -17.74 3.54
#